data_AF-A0A9P7EZL2-F1
#
_entry.id   AF-A0A9P7EZL2-F1
#
_cell.length_a   1.000
_cell.length_b   1.000
_cell.length_c   1.000
_cell.angle_alpha   90.00
_cell.angle_beta   90.00
_cell.angle_gamma   90.00
#
_symmetry.space_group_name_H-M   'P 1'
#
loop_
_entity.id
_entity.type
_entity.pdbx_description
1 polymer ?
#
loop_
_entity_poly.entity_id
_entity_poly.type
_entity_poly.pdbx_seq_one_letter_code
_entity_poly.pdbx_strand_id
1 'polypeptide(L)'
;MHYIKQCNTNIHGQHADTQANAFIDCLTTKIDASAAKYRAAKKALWKLRGDGDWMHELRELKPDNIRGPGESTSGEIEEENDEVRAAGSRHRSKKAKEAARRGLGEGYKTISWIWTVSGVTNGDDDLTLNNALRMEWLKARAQVKRWGEEVLLLKEEMRRVLEFLRWKKILNEERVAEESSDVSAQEDFLEDWDDEDDD
;
A
#
# COMPACT_ATOMS: atom_id res chain seq x y z
N MET A 1 -14.29 -22.03 -2.10
CA MET A 1 -13.58 -21.10 -1.18
C MET A 1 -12.53 -21.81 -0.31
N HIS A 2 -11.59 -22.56 -0.89
CA HIS A 2 -10.55 -23.28 -0.13
C HIS A 2 -9.14 -22.71 -0.39
N TYR A 3 -8.92 -22.15 -1.57
CA TYR A 3 -7.64 -21.59 -2.01
C TYR A 3 -7.22 -20.32 -1.24
N ILE A 4 -8.16 -19.40 -0.97
CA ILE A 4 -7.89 -18.16 -0.22
C ILE A 4 -7.48 -18.46 1.23
N LYS A 5 -8.11 -19.46 1.87
CA LYS A 5 -7.73 -19.90 3.22
C LYS A 5 -6.30 -20.46 3.24
N GLN A 6 -5.93 -21.27 2.25
CA GLN A 6 -4.59 -21.86 2.12
C GLN A 6 -3.51 -20.79 1.91
N CYS A 7 -3.77 -19.79 1.06
CA CYS A 7 -2.86 -18.66 0.87
C CYS A 7 -2.70 -17.86 2.15
N ASN A 8 -3.80 -17.53 2.85
CA ASN A 8 -3.77 -16.78 4.12
C ASN A 8 -3.03 -17.52 5.25
N THR A 9 -3.15 -18.84 5.33
CA THR A 9 -2.42 -19.64 6.32
C THR A 9 -0.92 -19.74 6.04
N ASN A 10 -0.50 -19.49 4.80
CA ASN A 10 0.90 -19.59 4.37
C ASN A 10 1.54 -18.21 4.11
N ILE A 11 0.91 -17.11 4.56
CA ILE A 11 1.49 -15.76 4.53
C ILE A 11 2.62 -15.72 5.57
N HIS A 12 3.84 -15.86 5.08
CA HIS A 12 5.04 -15.59 5.86
C HIS A 12 5.31 -14.07 5.78
N GLY A 13 5.36 -13.38 6.92
CA GLY A 13 5.60 -11.91 6.94
C GLY A 13 5.02 -11.14 8.12
N GLN A 14 4.03 -11.69 8.87
CA GLN A 14 3.39 -10.95 9.97
C GLN A 14 4.36 -10.47 11.06
N HIS A 15 5.44 -11.22 11.33
CA HIS A 15 6.45 -10.81 12.30
C HIS A 15 7.30 -9.62 11.79
N ALA A 16 7.61 -9.59 10.49
CA ALA A 16 8.35 -8.48 9.88
C ALA A 16 7.49 -7.20 9.86
N ASP A 17 6.19 -7.33 9.57
CA ASP A 17 5.23 -6.22 9.66
C ASP A 17 5.08 -5.74 11.11
N THR A 18 5.04 -6.63 12.09
CA THR A 18 4.97 -6.25 13.51
C THR A 18 6.22 -5.48 13.95
N GLN A 19 7.42 -5.90 13.52
CA GLN A 19 8.66 -5.19 13.86
C GLN A 19 8.75 -3.83 13.16
N ALA A 20 8.34 -3.75 11.90
CA ALA A 20 8.27 -2.48 11.16
C ALA A 20 7.27 -1.52 11.82
N ASN A 21 6.08 -2.00 12.19
CA ASN A 21 5.06 -1.20 12.87
C ASN A 21 5.53 -0.73 14.25
N ALA A 22 6.16 -1.60 15.05
CA ALA A 22 6.74 -1.19 16.34
C ALA A 22 7.84 -0.12 16.18
N PHE A 23 8.63 -0.19 15.10
CA PHE A 23 9.60 0.84 14.77
C PHE A 23 8.94 2.15 14.33
N ILE A 24 7.89 2.08 13.51
CA ILE A 24 7.07 3.24 13.12
C ILE A 24 6.47 3.90 14.37
N ASP A 25 5.87 3.13 15.28
CA ASP A 25 5.31 3.63 16.54
C ASP A 25 6.36 4.30 17.43
N CYS A 26 7.57 3.74 17.48
CA CYS A 26 8.69 4.36 18.19
C CYS A 26 9.11 5.69 17.55
N LEU A 27 9.03 5.82 16.22
CA LEU A 27 9.32 7.08 15.54
C LEU A 27 8.21 8.11 15.73
N THR A 28 6.93 7.72 15.62
CA THR A 28 5.79 8.62 15.82
C THR A 28 5.80 9.21 17.23
N THR A 29 6.03 8.39 18.24
CA THR A 29 6.17 8.85 19.63
C THR A 29 7.33 9.83 19.83
N LYS A 30 8.48 9.62 19.19
CA LYS A 30 9.61 10.58 19.21
C LYS A 30 9.29 11.89 18.51
N ILE A 31 8.57 11.83 17.39
CA ILE A 31 8.11 13.01 16.65
C ILE A 31 7.17 13.82 17.53
N ASP A 32 6.19 13.18 18.17
CA ASP A 32 5.22 13.82 19.06
C ASP A 32 5.89 14.44 20.28
N ALA A 33 6.84 13.73 20.90
CA ALA A 33 7.62 14.26 22.02
C ALA A 33 8.42 15.52 21.60
N SER A 34 9.02 15.50 20.41
CA SER A 34 9.76 16.65 19.87
C SER A 34 8.83 17.83 19.57
N ALA A 35 7.65 17.57 19.00
CA ALA A 35 6.63 18.58 18.74
C ALA A 35 6.09 19.21 20.04
N ALA A 36 5.83 18.40 21.07
CA ALA A 36 5.40 18.88 22.38
C ALA A 36 6.48 19.76 23.03
N LYS A 37 7.75 19.35 22.96
CA LYS A 37 8.89 20.13 23.46
C LYS A 37 8.98 21.49 22.77
N TYR A 38 8.84 21.52 21.44
CA TYR A 38 8.82 22.77 20.67
C TYR A 38 7.69 23.70 21.10
N ARG A 39 6.45 23.19 21.19
CA ARG A 39 5.28 23.97 21.60
C ARG A 39 5.43 24.52 23.02
N ALA A 40 5.93 23.71 23.95
CA ALA A 40 6.19 24.13 25.32
C ALA A 40 7.27 25.21 25.40
N ALA A 41 8.40 25.03 24.69
CA ALA A 41 9.48 26.00 24.62
C ALA A 41 9.00 27.33 24.01
N LYS A 42 8.23 27.30 22.92
CA LYS A 42 7.65 28.50 22.30
C LYS A 42 6.69 29.23 23.25
N LYS A 43 5.85 28.49 23.99
CA LYS A 43 4.95 29.08 25.00
C LYS A 43 5.72 29.74 26.14
N ALA A 44 6.81 29.12 26.61
CA ALA A 44 7.69 29.70 27.61
C ALA A 44 8.41 30.95 27.09
N LEU A 45 8.92 30.89 25.86
CA LEU A 45 9.57 32.02 25.20
C LEU A 45 8.62 33.20 25.03
N TRP A 46 7.37 32.93 24.67
CA TRP A 46 6.33 33.97 24.57
C TRP A 46 6.07 34.65 25.92
N LYS A 47 6.01 33.88 27.01
CA LYS A 47 5.85 34.43 28.37
C LYS A 47 7.03 35.29 28.82
N LEU A 48 8.24 34.95 28.41
CA LEU A 48 9.47 35.64 28.84
C LEU A 48 9.77 36.89 28.01
N ARG A 49 9.63 36.81 26.68
CA ARG A 49 10.10 37.84 25.74
C ARG A 49 8.97 38.71 25.18
N GLY A 50 7.73 38.23 25.19
CA GLY A 50 6.61 38.93 24.55
C GLY A 50 6.68 38.88 23.02
N ASP A 51 6.11 39.90 22.38
CA ASP A 51 6.06 40.01 20.92
C ASP A 51 7.42 40.44 20.33
N GLY A 52 7.77 39.91 19.15
CA GLY A 52 9.01 40.28 18.46
C GLY A 52 9.35 39.43 17.24
N ASP A 53 10.40 39.84 16.51
CA ASP A 53 10.80 39.30 15.20
C ASP A 53 11.05 37.78 15.19
N TRP A 54 11.38 37.20 16.35
CA TRP A 54 11.56 35.76 16.55
C TRP A 54 10.31 34.94 16.23
N MET A 55 9.12 35.54 16.20
CA MET A 55 7.88 34.87 15.80
C MET A 55 7.88 34.43 14.34
N HIS A 56 8.60 35.15 13.47
CA HIS A 56 8.69 34.83 12.04
C HIS A 56 9.61 33.62 11.78
N GLU A 57 10.64 33.46 12.61
CA GLU A 57 11.58 32.33 12.59
C GLU A 57 11.00 31.09 13.29
N LEU A 58 10.40 31.28 14.47
CA LEU A 58 9.80 30.21 15.28
C LEU A 58 8.27 30.24 15.15
N ARG A 59 7.76 29.75 14.01
CA ARG A 59 6.32 29.75 13.67
C ARG A 59 5.49 28.77 14.49
N GLU A 60 4.17 28.88 14.43
CA GLU A 60 3.27 27.96 15.15
C GLU A 60 3.32 26.55 14.53
N LEU A 61 3.61 25.55 15.37
CA LEU A 61 3.67 24.15 14.96
C LEU A 61 2.29 23.47 15.03
N LYS A 62 1.48 23.68 13.98
CA LYS A 62 0.25 22.93 13.72
C LYS A 62 0.57 21.46 13.40
N PRO A 63 -0.32 20.52 13.73
CA PRO A 63 -0.13 19.09 13.40
C PRO A 63 0.08 18.88 11.90
N ASP A 64 -0.59 19.66 11.05
CA ASP A 64 -0.41 19.61 9.59
C ASP A 64 1.00 19.95 9.09
N ASN A 65 1.80 20.62 9.92
CA ASN A 65 3.18 20.96 9.54
C ASN A 65 4.13 19.78 9.76
N ILE A 66 3.74 18.76 10.53
CA ILE A 66 4.54 17.57 10.82
C ILE A 66 4.31 16.56 9.69
N ARG A 67 4.96 16.80 8.55
CA ARG A 67 4.87 15.96 7.36
C ARG A 67 6.24 15.82 6.73
N GLY A 68 6.57 14.64 6.22
CA GLY A 68 7.81 14.41 5.49
C GLY A 68 7.85 15.20 4.16
N PRO A 69 9.05 15.49 3.62
CA PRO A 69 9.20 15.99 2.25
C PRO A 69 8.67 14.91 1.29
N GLY A 70 7.43 15.05 0.81
CA GLY A 70 6.74 14.09 -0.06
C GLY A 70 5.39 13.57 0.45
N GLU A 71 5.16 13.64 1.78
CA GLU A 71 4.01 13.04 2.48
C GLU A 71 2.89 14.05 2.80
N SER A 72 2.53 14.87 1.83
CA SER A 72 1.22 15.52 1.86
C SER A 72 0.28 14.67 1.04
N THR A 73 -0.45 13.79 1.74
CA THR A 73 -1.51 12.91 1.25
C THR A 73 -1.24 12.45 -0.19
N SER A 74 -0.51 11.34 -0.35
CA SER A 74 -0.86 10.40 -1.42
C SER A 74 -2.37 10.27 -1.32
N GLY A 75 -3.09 10.94 -2.22
CA GLY A 75 -4.55 10.89 -2.24
C GLY A 75 -4.89 9.41 -2.19
N GLU A 76 -5.55 9.02 -1.12
CA GLU A 76 -5.94 7.64 -0.85
C GLU A 76 -6.44 7.06 -2.16
N ILE A 77 -5.66 6.14 -2.73
CA ILE A 77 -6.12 5.33 -3.84
C ILE A 77 -7.08 4.37 -3.17
N GLU A 78 -8.32 4.82 -2.96
CA GLU A 78 -9.43 3.89 -2.93
C GLU A 78 -9.40 3.25 -4.32
N GLU A 79 -8.84 2.04 -4.41
CA GLU A 79 -9.02 1.16 -5.55
C GLU A 79 -10.52 0.91 -5.67
N GLU A 80 -11.19 1.76 -6.45
CA GLU A 80 -12.57 1.59 -6.88
C GLU A 80 -12.61 0.35 -7.77
N ASN A 81 -12.84 -0.81 -7.13
CA ASN A 81 -13.24 -2.04 -7.80
C ASN A 81 -14.63 -1.76 -8.40
N ASP A 82 -14.66 -1.36 -9.66
CA ASP A 82 -15.85 -1.05 -10.45
C ASP A 82 -16.62 -2.33 -10.82
N GLU A 83 -17.08 -3.12 -9.84
CA GLU A 83 -18.05 -4.18 -10.09
C GLU A 83 -19.22 -4.17 -9.07
N VAL A 84 -20.40 -3.96 -9.65
CA VAL A 84 -21.77 -4.15 -9.13
C VAL A 84 -22.44 -2.95 -8.44
N ARG A 85 -23.33 -2.35 -9.25
CA ARG A 85 -24.33 -1.32 -8.96
C ARG A 85 -25.08 -1.52 -7.63
N ALA A 86 -25.11 -0.47 -6.81
CA ALA A 86 -26.22 -0.17 -5.92
C ALA A 86 -26.67 1.28 -6.11
N ALA A 87 -27.96 1.47 -6.38
CA ALA A 87 -28.60 2.75 -6.64
C ALA A 87 -28.48 3.66 -5.40
N GLY A 88 -27.65 4.71 -5.49
CA GLY A 88 -27.56 5.73 -4.44
C GLY A 88 -26.22 6.47 -4.32
N SER A 89 -25.16 6.04 -5.01
CA SER A 89 -23.85 6.69 -4.87
C SER A 89 -23.79 8.02 -5.62
N ARG A 90 -23.64 9.12 -4.86
CA ARG A 90 -23.52 10.49 -5.37
C ARG A 90 -22.31 10.58 -6.30
N HIS A 91 -22.53 10.82 -7.59
CA HIS A 91 -21.48 11.15 -8.54
C HIS A 91 -20.58 12.26 -7.97
N ARG A 92 -19.31 11.94 -7.68
CA ARG A 92 -18.32 12.93 -7.24
C ARG A 92 -18.27 14.04 -8.29
N SER A 93 -18.50 15.28 -7.86
CA SER A 93 -18.58 16.43 -8.79
C SER A 93 -17.29 16.54 -9.61
N LYS A 94 -17.38 17.08 -10.83
CA LYS A 94 -16.19 17.34 -11.68
C LYS A 94 -15.08 18.06 -10.92
N LYS A 95 -15.45 18.99 -10.02
CA LYS A 95 -14.54 19.75 -9.15
C LYS A 95 -13.76 18.85 -8.17
N ALA A 96 -14.41 17.83 -7.62
CA ALA A 96 -13.77 16.88 -6.71
C ALA A 96 -12.92 15.82 -7.43
N LYS A 97 -13.22 15.51 -8.71
CA LYS A 97 -12.33 14.71 -9.59
C LYS A 97 -11.09 15.51 -10.01
N GLU A 98 -11.25 16.80 -10.28
CA GLU A 98 -10.16 17.70 -10.65
C GLU A 98 -9.23 18.01 -9.47
N ALA A 99 -9.78 18.15 -8.25
CA ALA A 99 -9.00 18.28 -7.03
C ALA A 99 -8.18 17.01 -6.74
N ALA A 100 -8.75 15.82 -6.96
CA ALA A 100 -8.01 14.56 -6.86
C ALA A 100 -6.86 14.51 -7.87
N ARG A 101 -7.11 14.86 -9.14
CA ARG A 101 -6.06 14.92 -10.19
C ARG A 101 -4.93 15.89 -9.87
N ARG A 102 -5.23 17.06 -9.28
CA ARG A 102 -4.20 18.00 -8.81
C ARG A 102 -3.34 17.45 -7.67
N GLY A 103 -3.88 16.51 -6.87
CA GLY A 103 -3.14 15.81 -5.82
C GLY A 103 -2.30 14.62 -6.30
N LEU A 104 -2.43 14.18 -7.56
CA LEU A 104 -1.68 13.04 -8.11
C LEU A 104 -0.24 13.40 -8.52
N GLY A 105 0.10 14.69 -8.63
CA GLY A 105 1.43 15.16 -8.99
C GLY A 105 2.22 15.68 -7.79
N GLU A 106 3.47 15.25 -7.64
CA GLU A 106 4.37 15.77 -6.59
C GLU A 106 4.63 17.28 -6.70
N GLY A 107 4.53 17.84 -7.92
CA GLY A 107 4.81 19.25 -8.21
C GLY A 107 3.81 20.27 -7.62
N TYR A 108 2.63 19.85 -7.17
CA TYR A 108 1.63 20.74 -6.55
C TYR A 108 1.66 20.70 -5.02
N LYS A 109 2.55 19.91 -4.40
CA LYS A 109 2.61 19.75 -2.95
C LYS A 109 3.35 20.93 -2.31
N THR A 110 2.66 21.69 -1.46
CA THR A 110 3.30 22.74 -0.64
C THR A 110 4.10 22.07 0.47
N ILE A 111 5.42 22.23 0.47
CA ILE A 111 6.31 21.73 1.52
C ILE A 111 6.04 22.52 2.82
N SER A 112 5.99 21.81 3.96
CA SER A 112 5.83 22.44 5.27
C SER A 112 6.97 23.40 5.57
N TRP A 113 6.65 24.55 6.19
CA TRP A 113 7.62 25.60 6.49
C TRP A 113 8.81 25.12 7.32
N ILE A 114 8.66 24.04 8.11
CA ILE A 114 9.74 23.43 8.91
C ILE A 114 10.91 23.02 8.02
N TRP A 115 10.64 22.63 6.77
CA TRP A 115 11.64 22.27 5.76
C TRP A 115 12.10 23.46 4.90
N THR A 116 11.52 24.65 5.10
CA THR A 116 11.83 25.88 4.35
C THR A 116 12.59 26.91 5.18
N VAL A 117 12.81 26.66 6.49
CA VAL A 117 13.55 27.60 7.34
C VAL A 117 15.03 27.63 6.97
N SER A 118 15.48 28.79 6.49
CA SER A 118 16.88 29.11 6.22
C SER A 118 17.67 29.15 7.53
N GLY A 119 18.61 28.22 7.71
CA GLY A 119 19.45 28.13 8.92
C GLY A 119 19.90 26.72 9.30
N VAL A 120 19.18 25.68 8.84
CA VAL A 120 19.69 24.29 8.94
C VAL A 120 20.77 24.04 7.89
N THR A 121 20.58 24.55 6.68
CA THR A 121 21.44 24.25 5.51
C THR A 121 22.59 25.23 5.28
N ASN A 122 22.66 26.33 6.02
CA ASN A 122 23.54 27.45 5.67
C ASN A 122 24.70 27.55 6.66
N GLY A 123 25.79 26.83 6.36
CA GLY A 123 27.10 27.14 6.92
C GLY A 123 28.11 25.99 6.94
N ASP A 124 27.65 24.76 7.17
CA ASP A 124 28.53 23.57 7.37
C ASP A 124 27.84 22.26 6.90
N ASP A 125 26.74 22.38 6.14
CA ASP A 125 25.73 21.34 5.92
C ASP A 125 25.83 20.68 4.52
N ASP A 126 26.93 20.94 3.77
CA ASP A 126 27.17 20.31 2.46
C ASP A 126 27.35 18.78 2.61
N LEU A 127 27.97 18.33 3.71
CA LEU A 127 28.17 16.90 3.98
C LEU A 127 26.86 16.17 4.28
N THR A 128 25.93 16.78 5.02
CA THR A 128 24.63 16.17 5.35
C THR A 128 23.74 16.10 4.11
N LEU A 129 23.71 17.16 3.30
CA LEU A 129 23.03 17.20 2.02
C LEU A 129 23.62 16.17 1.03
N ASN A 130 24.94 16.10 0.93
CA ASN A 130 25.64 15.12 0.09
C ASN A 130 25.37 13.68 0.56
N ASN A 131 25.37 13.44 1.87
CA ASN A 131 25.01 12.14 2.44
C ASN A 131 23.54 11.77 2.17
N ALA A 132 22.61 12.71 2.31
CA ALA A 132 21.20 12.49 1.96
C ALA A 132 21.05 12.12 0.47
N LEU A 133 21.72 12.84 -0.42
CA LEU A 133 21.74 12.54 -1.85
C LEU A 133 22.34 11.16 -2.15
N ARG A 134 23.43 10.78 -1.47
CA ARG A 134 24.05 9.45 -1.60
C ARG A 134 23.10 8.35 -1.12
N MET A 135 22.41 8.57 -0.01
CA MET A 135 21.43 7.63 0.53
C MET A 135 20.26 7.44 -0.44
N GLU A 136 19.73 8.52 -1.01
CA GLU A 136 18.68 8.44 -2.04
C GLU A 136 19.17 7.74 -3.30
N TRP A 137 20.40 8.02 -3.74
CA TRP A 137 20.99 7.30 -4.87
C TRP A 137 21.16 5.80 -4.59
N LEU A 138 21.65 5.43 -3.41
CA LEU A 138 21.80 4.03 -3.00
C LEU A 138 20.43 3.32 -2.93
N LYS A 139 19.40 4.00 -2.42
CA LYS A 139 18.03 3.51 -2.35
C LYS A 139 17.45 3.28 -3.74
N ALA A 140 17.54 4.26 -4.63
CA ALA A 140 17.10 4.14 -6.02
C ALA A 140 17.83 3.00 -6.74
N ARG A 141 19.16 2.90 -6.56
CA ARG A 141 19.96 1.81 -7.13
C ARG A 141 19.57 0.44 -6.57
N ALA A 142 19.30 0.32 -5.28
CA ALA A 142 18.84 -0.92 -4.66
C ALA A 142 17.44 -1.33 -5.16
N GLN A 143 16.55 -0.37 -5.38
CA GLN A 143 15.24 -0.60 -5.96
C GLN A 143 15.33 -1.08 -7.41
N VAL A 144 16.18 -0.47 -8.23
CA VAL A 144 16.43 -0.96 -9.61
C VAL A 144 16.95 -2.39 -9.62
N LYS A 145 17.86 -2.75 -8.71
CA LYS A 145 18.35 -4.13 -8.58
C LYS A 145 17.22 -5.11 -8.21
N ARG A 146 16.40 -4.77 -7.21
CA ARG A 146 15.24 -5.58 -6.79
C ARG A 146 14.22 -5.73 -7.92
N TRP A 147 13.92 -4.67 -8.65
CA TRP A 147 13.03 -4.72 -9.81
C TRP A 147 13.54 -5.68 -10.89
N GLY A 148 14.85 -5.78 -11.08
CA GLY A 148 15.44 -6.77 -11.97
C GLY A 148 15.13 -8.22 -11.56
N GLU A 149 15.24 -8.52 -10.27
CA GLU A 149 14.90 -9.82 -9.69
C GLU A 149 13.39 -10.10 -9.79
N GLU A 150 12.55 -9.12 -9.46
CA GLU A 150 11.09 -9.22 -9.56
C GLU A 150 10.63 -9.49 -11.01
N VAL A 151 11.25 -8.86 -12.01
CA VAL A 151 10.93 -9.13 -13.42
C VAL A 151 11.28 -10.57 -13.81
N LEU A 152 12.39 -11.13 -13.28
CA LEU A 152 12.73 -12.53 -13.51
C LEU A 152 11.75 -13.48 -12.81
N LEU A 153 11.37 -13.18 -11.56
CA LEU A 153 10.36 -13.95 -10.83
C LEU A 153 9.00 -13.89 -11.50
N LEU A 154 8.55 -12.73 -11.99
CA LEU A 154 7.28 -12.60 -12.68
C LEU A 154 7.24 -13.44 -13.96
N LYS A 155 8.32 -13.44 -14.75
CA LYS A 155 8.43 -14.31 -15.94
C LYS A 155 8.38 -15.79 -15.60
N GLU A 156 9.01 -16.17 -14.48
CA GLU A 156 8.96 -17.54 -13.96
C GLU A 156 7.54 -17.92 -13.54
N GLU A 157 6.87 -17.07 -12.77
CA GLU A 157 5.48 -17.27 -12.33
C GLU A 157 4.52 -17.37 -13.52
N MET A 158 4.63 -16.49 -14.52
CA MET A 158 3.82 -16.58 -15.74
C MET A 158 3.97 -17.94 -16.44
N ARG A 159 5.18 -18.50 -16.48
CA ARG A 159 5.41 -19.83 -17.04
C ARG A 159 4.77 -20.93 -16.19
N ARG A 160 4.92 -20.86 -14.86
CA ARG A 160 4.32 -21.82 -13.92
C ARG A 160 2.80 -21.81 -13.97
N VAL A 161 2.19 -20.63 -14.12
CA VAL A 161 0.74 -20.49 -14.26
C VAL A 161 0.24 -21.21 -15.51
N LEU A 162 0.94 -21.11 -16.64
CA LEU A 162 0.57 -21.84 -17.86
C LEU A 162 0.65 -23.36 -17.67
N GLU A 163 1.73 -23.86 -17.07
CA GLU A 163 1.87 -25.30 -16.80
C GLU A 163 0.84 -25.80 -15.79
N PHE A 164 0.54 -25.01 -14.74
CA PHE A 164 -0.53 -25.31 -13.80
C PHE A 164 -1.89 -25.38 -14.48
N LEU A 165 -2.21 -24.44 -15.39
CA LEU A 165 -3.47 -24.45 -16.14
C LEU A 165 -3.55 -25.65 -17.09
N ARG A 166 -2.44 -26.06 -17.72
CA ARG A 166 -2.38 -27.28 -18.55
C ARG A 166 -2.65 -28.52 -17.73
N TRP A 167 -1.92 -28.69 -16.62
CA TRP A 167 -2.13 -29.81 -15.69
C TRP A 167 -3.56 -29.84 -15.16
N LYS A 168 -4.10 -28.69 -14.75
CA LYS A 168 -5.47 -28.58 -14.25
C LYS A 168 -6.51 -28.90 -15.33
N LYS A 169 -6.24 -28.59 -16.59
CA LYS A 169 -7.08 -28.99 -17.72
C LYS A 169 -7.14 -30.51 -17.83
N ILE A 170 -5.98 -31.19 -17.82
CA ILE A 170 -5.90 -32.67 -17.90
C ILE A 170 -6.67 -33.30 -16.74
N LEU A 171 -6.42 -32.82 -15.51
CA LEU A 171 -7.14 -33.32 -14.33
C LEU A 171 -8.65 -33.12 -14.42
N ASN A 172 -9.10 -32.00 -14.96
CA ASN A 172 -10.53 -31.77 -15.16
C ASN A 172 -11.10 -32.73 -16.22
N GLU A 173 -10.37 -33.02 -17.30
CA GLU A 173 -10.79 -33.98 -18.33
C GLU A 173 -10.90 -35.40 -17.78
N GLU A 174 -9.94 -35.83 -16.96
CA GLU A 174 -9.98 -37.12 -16.25
C GLU A 174 -11.21 -37.21 -15.32
N ARG A 175 -11.47 -36.15 -14.53
CA ARG A 175 -12.65 -36.09 -13.65
C ARG A 175 -13.98 -36.12 -14.41
N VAL A 176 -14.07 -35.42 -15.55
CA VAL A 176 -15.29 -35.44 -16.38
C VAL A 176 -15.51 -36.83 -17.00
N ALA A 177 -14.44 -37.55 -17.35
CA ALA A 177 -14.55 -38.92 -17.84
C ALA A 177 -15.01 -39.90 -16.74
N GLU A 178 -14.51 -39.75 -15.51
CA GLU A 178 -14.98 -40.52 -14.35
C GLU A 178 -16.45 -40.20 -14.02
N GLU A 179 -16.83 -38.93 -13.98
CA GLU A 179 -18.23 -38.53 -13.73
C GLU A 179 -19.17 -38.98 -14.86
N SER A 180 -18.73 -38.98 -16.13
CA SER A 180 -19.51 -39.52 -17.25
C SER A 180 -19.66 -41.03 -17.19
N SER A 181 -18.68 -41.76 -16.66
CA SER A 181 -18.74 -43.21 -16.42
C SER A 181 -19.67 -43.57 -15.26
N ASP A 182 -19.69 -42.75 -14.21
CA ASP A 182 -20.60 -42.93 -13.06
C ASP A 182 -22.05 -42.64 -13.47
N VAL A 183 -22.29 -41.63 -14.32
CA VAL A 183 -23.64 -41.30 -14.83
C VAL A 183 -24.16 -42.39 -15.77
N SER A 184 -23.33 -42.94 -16.67
CA SER A 184 -23.76 -44.08 -17.51
C SER A 184 -24.01 -45.34 -16.68
N ALA A 185 -23.20 -45.60 -15.65
CA ALA A 185 -23.44 -46.72 -14.74
C ALA A 185 -24.73 -46.54 -13.90
N GLN A 186 -25.15 -45.31 -13.64
CA GLN A 186 -26.42 -45.00 -12.99
C GLN A 186 -27.62 -45.09 -13.94
N GLU A 187 -27.47 -44.71 -15.21
CA GLU A 187 -28.51 -44.86 -16.24
C GLU A 187 -28.71 -46.35 -16.62
N ASP A 188 -27.63 -47.12 -16.81
CA ASP A 188 -27.70 -48.58 -17.04
C ASP A 188 -28.35 -49.31 -15.86
N PHE A 189 -28.11 -48.85 -14.62
CA PHE A 189 -28.76 -49.38 -13.41
C PHE A 189 -30.24 -48.98 -13.30
N LEU A 190 -30.65 -47.86 -13.89
CA LEU A 190 -32.05 -47.43 -13.89
C LEU A 190 -32.86 -48.11 -15.01
N GLU A 191 -32.23 -48.38 -16.16
CA GLU A 191 -32.85 -49.06 -17.32
C GLU A 191 -33.10 -50.56 -17.05
N ASP A 192 -32.27 -51.21 -16.20
CA ASP A 192 -32.46 -52.60 -15.74
C ASP A 192 -33.66 -52.78 -14.77
N TRP A 193 -34.12 -51.70 -14.13
CA TRP A 193 -35.26 -51.74 -13.19
C TRP A 193 -36.63 -51.50 -13.85
N ASP A 194 -36.68 -50.92 -15.05
CA ASP A 194 -37.93 -50.65 -15.77
C ASP A 194 -38.45 -51.88 -16.57
N ASP A 195 -37.66 -52.95 -16.69
CA ASP A 195 -38.01 -54.19 -17.40
C ASP A 195 -38.65 -55.29 -16.51
N GLU A 196 -38.85 -55.06 -15.21
CA GLU A 196 -39.38 -56.07 -14.25
C GLU A 196 -40.87 -55.93 -13.87
N ASP A 197 -41.63 -54.96 -14.40
CA ASP A 197 -43.00 -54.65 -13.92
C ASP A 197 -44.14 -54.79 -14.98
N ASP A 198 -44.03 -55.74 -15.93
CA ASP A 198 -45.14 -56.13 -16.84
C ASP A 198 -45.32 -57.67 -16.89
N ASP A 199 -45.91 -58.26 -15.85
CA ASP A 199 -46.62 -59.56 -15.89
C ASP A 199 -47.60 -59.76 -14.70
#